data_AF-A0A804UHW5-F1
#
_entry.id   AF-A0A804UHW5-F1
#
_cell.length_a   1.000
_cell.length_b   1.000
_cell.length_c   1.000
_cell.angle_alpha   90.00
_cell.angle_beta   90.00
_cell.angle_gamma   90.00
#
_symmetry.space_group_name_H-M   'P 1'
#
loop_
_entity.id
_entity.type
_entity.pdbx_description
1 polymer ?
#
loop_
_entity_poly.entity_id
_entity_poly.type
_entity_poly.pdbx_seq_one_letter_code
_entity_poly.pdbx_strand_id
1 'polypeptide(L)'
;MPTRKSERLAKRMKLMASLLLTQRKKIGVGEHFQAEVPGWTGQPSGKELSCYRNDPETSKMLGTRMWPPEGEVYKTDIVAVGQGRPGSCNCPYPGSFLCRQLHTNEARDQLRSELGRVFTMWQFDSMGEEVSKLWSRDEQLKFDALEQLVPVMDQKTYWAVVSKNFASKPRIDLIKYYLNVFLMRRVLYQCRLGLLEIDSDEDDVEEEEDEDQPEGSSSLQRF
;
A
#
# COMPACT_ATOMS: atom_id res chain seq x y z
N MET A 1 -24.70 -16.09 41.25
CA MET A 1 -23.39 -15.43 41.05
C MET A 1 -22.85 -15.84 39.68
N PRO A 2 -22.86 -14.97 38.67
CA PRO A 2 -22.44 -15.36 37.32
C PRO A 2 -20.92 -15.46 37.26
N THR A 3 -20.40 -16.68 37.16
CA THR A 3 -18.96 -16.93 36.96
C THR A 3 -18.52 -16.37 35.61
N ARG A 4 -17.79 -15.26 35.70
CA ARG A 4 -16.77 -14.71 34.78
C ARG A 4 -16.67 -15.43 33.42
N LYS A 5 -17.29 -14.84 32.40
CA LYS A 5 -16.92 -15.04 30.98
C LYS A 5 -15.41 -14.82 30.72
N SER A 6 -14.72 -14.13 31.63
CA SER A 6 -13.29 -13.80 31.55
C SER A 6 -12.35 -14.99 31.72
N GLU A 7 -12.68 -16.04 32.47
CA GLU A 7 -11.76 -17.17 32.67
C GLU A 7 -11.63 -18.05 31.42
N ARG A 8 -12.72 -18.21 30.68
CA ARG A 8 -12.71 -18.95 29.41
C ARG A 8 -11.94 -18.18 28.33
N LEU A 9 -12.11 -16.85 28.30
CA LEU A 9 -11.37 -15.98 27.39
C LEU A 9 -9.87 -15.96 27.74
N ALA A 10 -9.52 -15.80 29.03
CA ALA A 10 -8.15 -15.83 29.50
C ALA A 10 -7.47 -17.19 29.26
N LYS A 11 -8.17 -18.32 29.49
CA LYS A 11 -7.66 -19.66 29.14
C LYS A 11 -7.44 -19.81 27.63
N ARG A 12 -8.34 -19.29 26.80
CA ARG A 12 -8.23 -19.35 25.34
C ARG A 12 -7.11 -18.45 24.82
N MET A 13 -6.89 -17.29 25.43
CA MET A 13 -5.75 -16.40 25.14
C MET A 13 -4.41 -17.06 25.54
N LYS A 14 -4.33 -17.69 26.73
CA LYS A 14 -3.16 -18.49 27.12
C LYS A 14 -2.88 -19.66 26.18
N LEU A 15 -3.92 -20.34 25.71
CA LEU A 15 -3.80 -21.44 24.74
C LEU A 15 -3.37 -20.94 23.36
N MET A 16 -3.87 -19.79 22.91
CA MET A 16 -3.46 -19.14 21.65
C MET A 16 -2.02 -18.63 21.73
N ALA A 17 -1.63 -17.96 22.82
CA ALA A 17 -0.25 -17.53 23.06
C ALA A 17 0.71 -18.73 23.14
N SER A 18 0.32 -19.80 23.85
CA SER A 18 1.06 -21.07 23.86
C SER A 18 1.13 -21.70 22.47
N LEU A 19 0.06 -21.66 21.67
CA LEU A 19 0.05 -22.20 20.31
C LEU A 19 1.00 -21.40 19.39
N LEU A 20 1.01 -20.07 19.52
CA LEU A 20 1.94 -19.19 18.80
C LEU A 20 3.40 -19.39 19.26
N LEU A 21 3.63 -19.55 20.56
CA LEU A 21 4.95 -19.90 21.13
C LEU A 21 5.44 -21.30 20.72
N THR A 22 4.53 -22.27 20.56
CA THR A 22 4.86 -23.62 20.06
C THR A 22 4.97 -23.68 18.54
N GLN A 23 4.36 -22.76 17.81
CA GLN A 23 4.61 -22.49 16.39
C GLN A 23 5.83 -21.58 16.20
N ARG A 24 6.92 -21.81 16.95
CA ARG A 24 8.23 -21.34 16.53
C ARG A 24 8.50 -21.97 15.18
N LYS A 25 8.25 -21.21 14.10
CA LYS A 25 8.71 -21.57 12.75
C LYS A 25 10.19 -21.89 12.90
N LYS A 26 10.57 -23.13 12.64
CA LYS A 26 11.97 -23.52 12.65
C LYS A 26 12.63 -22.81 11.48
N ILE A 27 13.34 -21.72 11.77
CA ILE A 27 14.17 -21.05 10.78
C ILE A 27 15.33 -22.00 10.52
N GLY A 28 15.40 -22.51 9.29
CA GLY A 28 16.51 -23.36 8.88
C GLY A 28 17.81 -22.56 8.95
N VAL A 29 18.81 -23.13 9.64
CA VAL A 29 20.16 -22.56 9.72
C VAL A 29 21.12 -23.64 9.23
N GLY A 30 21.86 -23.34 8.17
CA GLY A 30 22.85 -24.19 7.52
C GLY A 30 23.05 -23.81 6.06
N GLU A 31 24.04 -24.41 5.42
CA GLU A 31 24.40 -24.15 4.01
C GLU A 31 23.21 -24.26 3.03
N HIS A 32 22.25 -25.16 3.31
CA HIS A 32 21.06 -25.35 2.48
C HIS A 32 19.93 -24.34 2.74
N PHE A 33 20.08 -23.44 3.71
CA PHE A 33 19.06 -22.48 4.11
C PHE A 33 19.54 -21.02 3.98
N GLN A 34 20.84 -20.76 4.13
CA GLN A 34 21.41 -19.43 3.96
C GLN A 34 21.85 -19.18 2.52
N ALA A 35 21.69 -17.94 2.07
CA ALA A 35 22.30 -17.49 0.83
C ALA A 35 23.82 -17.36 1.00
N GLU A 36 24.56 -17.66 -0.06
CA GLU A 36 25.98 -17.34 -0.13
C GLU A 36 26.14 -15.82 -0.21
N VAL A 37 26.79 -15.24 0.79
CA VAL A 37 27.07 -13.80 0.83
C VAL A 37 28.49 -13.59 0.33
N PRO A 38 28.70 -12.96 -0.85
CA PRO A 38 30.03 -12.69 -1.34
C PRO A 38 30.75 -11.70 -0.42
N GLY A 39 32.07 -11.85 -0.29
CA GLY A 39 32.89 -10.91 0.45
C GLY A 39 32.81 -9.50 -0.14
N TRP A 40 32.80 -8.48 0.72
CA TRP A 40 32.78 -7.08 0.29
C TRP A 40 34.06 -6.73 -0.47
N THR A 41 33.92 -6.29 -1.72
CA THR A 41 35.05 -5.94 -2.61
C THR A 41 35.36 -4.43 -2.65
N GLY A 42 34.71 -3.63 -1.81
CA GLY A 42 34.82 -2.17 -1.85
C GLY A 42 33.76 -1.53 -2.74
N GLN A 43 33.77 -0.19 -2.77
CA GLN A 43 32.84 0.55 -3.63
C GLN A 43 33.22 0.32 -5.10
N PRO A 44 32.26 -0.10 -5.96
CA PRO A 44 32.58 -0.39 -7.34
C PRO A 44 33.07 0.87 -8.06
N SER A 45 34.13 0.70 -8.85
CA SER A 45 34.66 1.75 -9.71
C SER A 45 33.66 2.10 -10.82
N GLY A 46 33.77 3.29 -11.41
CA GLY A 46 32.93 3.68 -12.56
C GLY A 46 33.04 2.72 -13.75
N LYS A 47 34.19 2.05 -13.90
CA LYS A 47 34.42 1.02 -14.92
C LYS A 47 33.65 -0.26 -14.62
N GLU A 48 33.63 -0.70 -13.36
CA GLU A 48 32.85 -1.86 -12.93
C GLU A 48 31.35 -1.60 -13.04
N LEU A 49 30.87 -0.43 -12.61
CA LEU A 49 29.47 -0.02 -12.81
C LEU A 49 29.07 -0.03 -14.29
N SER A 50 29.97 0.39 -15.18
CA SER A 50 29.72 0.35 -16.62
C SER A 50 29.64 -1.08 -17.17
N CYS A 51 30.46 -2.03 -16.67
CA CYS A 51 30.37 -3.40 -17.15
C CYS A 51 29.09 -4.10 -16.69
N TYR A 52 28.59 -3.83 -15.48
CA TYR A 52 27.28 -4.33 -15.05
C TYR A 52 26.11 -3.75 -15.85
N ARG A 53 26.18 -2.45 -16.19
CA ARG A 53 25.15 -1.79 -17.01
C ARG A 53 25.12 -2.31 -18.45
N ASN A 54 26.30 -2.60 -19.00
CA ASN A 54 26.47 -3.03 -20.39
C ASN A 54 26.38 -4.55 -20.55
N ASP A 55 26.41 -5.32 -19.46
CA ASP A 55 26.19 -6.77 -19.48
C ASP A 55 24.71 -7.07 -19.76
N PRO A 56 24.38 -7.82 -20.83
CA PRO A 56 22.99 -8.10 -21.20
C PRO A 56 22.21 -8.88 -20.14
N GLU A 57 22.89 -9.74 -19.36
CA GLU A 57 22.26 -10.60 -18.35
C GLU A 57 21.92 -9.83 -17.07
N THR A 58 22.73 -8.87 -16.63
CA THR A 58 22.35 -7.97 -15.53
C THR A 58 21.44 -6.83 -15.99
N SER A 59 21.60 -6.31 -17.20
CA SER A 59 20.79 -5.18 -17.70
C SER A 59 19.29 -5.51 -17.74
N LYS A 60 18.90 -6.74 -18.11
CA LYS A 60 17.50 -7.19 -18.07
C LYS A 60 16.89 -7.19 -16.66
N MET A 61 17.71 -7.28 -15.60
CA MET A 61 17.25 -7.30 -14.21
C MET A 61 17.10 -5.89 -13.60
N LEU A 62 17.76 -4.88 -14.18
CA LEU A 62 17.75 -3.50 -13.67
C LEU A 62 16.49 -2.71 -14.06
N GLY A 63 15.65 -3.29 -14.93
CA GLY A 63 14.47 -2.64 -15.48
C GLY A 63 14.81 -1.53 -16.47
N THR A 64 13.79 -1.06 -17.18
CA THR A 64 13.94 0.02 -18.16
C THR A 64 13.63 1.35 -17.49
N ARG A 65 14.55 2.32 -17.59
CA ARG A 65 14.26 3.70 -17.17
C ARG A 65 13.20 4.29 -18.08
N MET A 66 12.05 4.63 -17.49
CA MET A 66 10.90 5.20 -18.20
C MET A 66 10.84 6.72 -18.04
N TRP A 67 11.23 7.24 -16.87
CA TRP A 67 11.23 8.67 -16.55
C TRP A 67 12.35 8.99 -15.54
N PRO A 68 13.00 10.18 -15.61
CA PRO A 68 12.94 11.10 -16.74
C PRO A 68 13.63 10.49 -17.97
N PRO A 69 13.29 10.87 -19.21
CA PRO A 69 14.03 10.47 -20.40
C PRO A 69 15.54 10.69 -20.26
N GLU A 70 16.34 9.82 -20.88
CA GLU A 70 17.80 10.03 -20.94
C GLU A 70 18.13 11.30 -21.73
N GLY A 71 19.09 12.07 -21.23
CA GLY A 71 19.53 13.32 -21.87
C GLY A 71 18.69 14.56 -21.53
N GLU A 72 17.54 14.41 -20.88
CA GLU A 72 16.72 15.54 -20.42
C GLU A 72 16.99 15.85 -18.94
N VAL A 73 17.47 17.08 -18.67
CA VAL A 73 17.64 17.60 -17.31
C VAL A 73 16.35 18.34 -16.95
N TYR A 74 15.45 17.65 -16.25
CA TYR A 74 14.29 18.30 -15.66
C TYR A 74 14.73 19.12 -14.46
N LYS A 75 14.56 20.44 -14.54
CA LYS A 75 14.69 21.31 -13.37
C LYS A 75 13.43 21.13 -12.52
N THR A 76 13.48 20.16 -11.61
CA THR A 76 12.45 20.06 -10.58
C THR A 76 12.62 21.24 -9.63
N ASP A 77 11.60 22.09 -9.53
CA ASP A 77 11.57 23.11 -8.49
C ASP A 77 11.36 22.42 -7.14
N ILE A 78 12.48 22.16 -6.45
CA ILE A 78 12.50 21.45 -5.16
C ILE A 78 11.62 22.17 -4.13
N VAL A 79 11.42 23.48 -4.28
CA VAL A 79 10.60 24.29 -3.36
C VAL A 79 9.10 24.04 -3.57
N ALA A 80 8.68 23.71 -4.80
CA ALA A 80 7.30 23.43 -5.14
C ALA A 80 6.87 21.99 -4.78
N VAL A 81 7.83 21.06 -4.71
CA VAL A 81 7.55 19.66 -4.36
C VAL A 81 7.02 19.57 -2.94
N GLY A 82 5.89 18.89 -2.75
CA GLY A 82 5.33 18.63 -1.43
C GLY A 82 4.49 19.77 -0.85
N GLN A 83 4.31 20.90 -1.55
CA GLN A 83 3.42 21.98 -1.08
C GLN A 83 1.93 21.60 -1.06
N GLY A 84 1.57 20.50 -1.73
CA GLY A 84 0.19 20.03 -1.82
C GLY A 84 -0.72 21.04 -2.52
N ARG A 85 -2.01 21.01 -2.18
CA ARG A 85 -2.99 21.93 -2.75
C ARG A 85 -2.87 23.30 -2.05
N PRO A 86 -2.80 24.43 -2.79
CA PRO A 86 -2.81 25.75 -2.18
C PRO A 86 -4.10 25.97 -1.36
N GLY A 87 -3.97 26.60 -0.20
CA GLY A 87 -5.08 26.82 0.75
C GLY A 87 -6.20 27.73 0.22
N SER A 88 -5.94 28.47 -0.85
CA SER A 88 -6.90 29.36 -1.50
C SER A 88 -6.81 29.26 -3.03
N CYS A 89 -7.92 29.47 -3.72
CA CYS A 89 -8.01 29.49 -5.18
C CYS A 89 -8.94 30.60 -5.66
N ASN A 90 -8.76 31.06 -6.90
CA ASN A 90 -9.57 32.11 -7.52
C ASN A 90 -10.87 31.58 -8.16
N CYS A 91 -11.28 30.34 -7.87
CA CYS A 91 -12.54 29.80 -8.35
C CYS A 91 -13.73 30.61 -7.81
N PRO A 92 -14.86 30.70 -8.56
CA PRO A 92 -16.04 31.43 -8.10
C PRO A 92 -16.62 30.91 -6.77
N TYR A 93 -16.47 29.61 -6.51
CA TYR A 93 -16.91 28.95 -5.27
C TYR A 93 -15.79 28.07 -4.71
N PRO A 94 -14.80 28.65 -4.00
CA PRO A 94 -13.69 27.91 -3.42
C PRO A 94 -14.17 26.79 -2.50
N GLY A 95 -13.56 25.61 -2.61
CA GLY A 95 -13.90 24.45 -1.77
C GLY A 95 -15.21 23.73 -2.15
N SER A 96 -15.95 24.19 -3.16
CA SER A 96 -17.07 23.44 -3.72
C SER A 96 -16.60 22.14 -4.42
N PHE A 97 -17.55 21.24 -4.70
CA PHE A 97 -17.28 20.04 -5.50
C PHE A 97 -16.67 20.39 -6.87
N LEU A 98 -17.26 21.37 -7.57
CA LEU A 98 -16.79 21.81 -8.88
C LEU A 98 -15.39 22.43 -8.81
N CYS A 99 -15.08 23.21 -7.76
CA CYS A 99 -13.74 23.73 -7.52
C CYS A 99 -12.71 22.61 -7.34
N ARG A 100 -13.01 21.61 -6.51
CA ARG A 100 -12.11 20.44 -6.32
C ARG A 100 -11.92 19.68 -7.62
N GLN A 101 -13.00 19.40 -8.34
CA GLN A 101 -12.95 18.67 -9.61
C GLN A 101 -12.12 19.41 -10.67
N LEU A 102 -12.28 20.73 -10.78
CA LEU A 102 -11.49 21.56 -11.68
C LEU A 102 -10.00 21.44 -11.37
N HIS A 103 -9.59 21.65 -10.12
CA HIS A 103 -8.18 21.58 -9.74
C HIS A 103 -7.58 20.18 -9.88
N THR A 104 -8.35 19.12 -9.59
CA THR A 104 -7.90 17.75 -9.85
C THR A 104 -7.64 17.52 -11.34
N ASN A 105 -8.49 18.05 -12.22
CA ASN A 105 -8.31 17.95 -13.67
C ASN A 105 -7.10 18.78 -14.13
N GLU A 106 -6.95 20.03 -13.66
CA GLU A 106 -5.80 20.89 -13.97
C GLU A 106 -4.47 20.23 -13.56
N ALA A 107 -4.39 19.72 -12.32
CA ALA A 107 -3.19 19.04 -11.83
C ALA A 107 -2.89 17.77 -12.64
N ARG A 108 -3.93 17.04 -13.06
CA ARG A 108 -3.79 15.85 -13.89
C ARG A 108 -3.32 16.18 -15.30
N ASP A 109 -3.84 17.25 -15.91
CA ASP A 109 -3.44 17.68 -17.24
C ASP A 109 -2.00 18.22 -17.23
N GLN A 110 -1.61 18.94 -16.19
CA GLN A 110 -0.23 19.34 -15.94
C GLN A 110 0.68 18.10 -15.85
N LEU A 111 0.32 17.11 -15.01
CA LEU A 111 1.07 15.86 -14.88
C LEU A 111 1.18 15.10 -16.21
N ARG A 112 0.10 15.08 -17.01
CA ARG A 112 0.11 14.46 -18.34
C ARG A 112 1.05 15.19 -19.30
N SER A 113 1.07 16.52 -19.26
CA SER A 113 1.98 17.33 -20.08
C SER A 113 3.44 17.10 -19.69
N GLU A 114 3.73 16.99 -18.40
CA GLU A 114 5.07 16.73 -17.89
C GLU A 114 5.55 15.33 -18.30
N LEU A 115 4.78 14.28 -17.99
CA LEU A 115 5.19 12.89 -18.22
C LEU A 115 5.08 12.45 -19.69
N GLY A 116 4.28 13.14 -20.50
CA GLY A 116 4.02 12.78 -21.89
C GLY A 116 3.53 11.33 -22.03
N ARG A 117 4.23 10.54 -22.85
CA ARG A 117 3.87 9.13 -23.14
C ARG A 117 3.91 8.24 -21.89
N VAL A 118 4.77 8.58 -20.93
CA VAL A 118 4.94 7.79 -19.69
C VAL A 118 3.67 7.81 -18.85
N PHE A 119 2.85 8.87 -18.95
CA PHE A 119 1.56 8.98 -18.26
C PHE A 119 0.66 7.78 -18.52
N THR A 120 0.54 7.34 -19.78
CA THR A 120 -0.26 6.17 -20.16
C THR A 120 0.48 4.86 -19.89
N MET A 121 1.81 4.82 -20.05
CA MET A 121 2.59 3.61 -19.78
C MET A 121 2.53 3.21 -18.30
N TRP A 122 2.51 4.20 -17.39
CA TRP A 122 2.28 4.00 -15.96
C TRP A 122 0.79 3.92 -15.59
N GLN A 123 -0.09 3.95 -16.59
CA GLN A 123 -1.54 3.79 -16.43
C GLN A 123 -2.21 4.89 -15.60
N PHE A 124 -1.62 6.09 -15.52
CA PHE A 124 -2.28 7.21 -14.85
C PHE A 124 -3.57 7.62 -15.56
N ASP A 125 -3.70 7.38 -16.86
CA ASP A 125 -4.95 7.50 -17.62
C ASP A 125 -6.05 6.54 -17.18
N SER A 126 -5.71 5.44 -16.50
CA SER A 126 -6.63 4.44 -15.95
C SER A 126 -6.50 4.29 -14.43
N MET A 127 -6.40 5.42 -13.72
CA MET A 127 -6.30 5.51 -12.26
C MET A 127 -7.37 6.44 -11.67
N GLY A 128 -7.82 6.14 -10.45
CA GLY A 128 -8.82 6.90 -9.71
C GLY A 128 -10.21 6.88 -10.37
N GLU A 129 -10.98 7.94 -10.12
CA GLU A 129 -12.36 8.07 -10.60
C GLU A 129 -12.46 8.06 -12.14
N GLU A 130 -11.37 8.34 -12.86
CA GLU A 130 -11.31 8.27 -14.33
C GLU A 130 -11.56 6.86 -14.86
N VAL A 131 -11.25 5.82 -14.08
CA VAL A 131 -11.55 4.43 -14.43
C VAL A 131 -13.05 4.24 -14.65
N SER A 132 -13.90 4.97 -13.92
CA SER A 132 -15.36 4.86 -14.08
C SER A 132 -15.83 5.25 -15.50
N LYS A 133 -15.10 6.12 -16.20
CA LYS A 133 -15.45 6.55 -17.57
C LYS A 133 -15.29 5.44 -18.61
N LEU A 134 -14.50 4.41 -18.30
CA LEU A 134 -14.31 3.22 -19.14
C LEU A 134 -15.43 2.18 -18.94
N TRP A 135 -16.37 2.45 -18.04
CA TRP A 135 -17.47 1.57 -17.66
C TRP A 135 -18.79 2.24 -17.99
N SER A 136 -19.67 1.52 -18.68
CA SER A 136 -21.01 1.99 -18.97
C SER A 136 -21.82 2.17 -17.69
N ARG A 137 -22.84 3.04 -17.73
CA ARG A 137 -23.70 3.27 -16.56
C ARG A 137 -24.32 1.97 -16.04
N ASP A 138 -24.75 1.08 -16.93
CA ASP A 138 -25.34 -0.21 -16.56
C ASP A 138 -24.33 -1.12 -15.85
N GLU A 139 -23.07 -1.14 -16.31
CA GLU A 139 -22.02 -1.90 -15.65
C GLU A 139 -21.70 -1.33 -14.27
N GLN A 140 -21.64 -0.01 -14.12
CA GLN A 140 -21.42 0.65 -12.81
C GLN A 140 -22.55 0.31 -11.83
N LEU A 141 -23.82 0.44 -12.26
CA LEU A 141 -24.98 0.09 -11.43
C LEU A 141 -24.99 -1.39 -11.04
N LYS A 142 -24.61 -2.28 -11.98
CA LYS A 142 -24.48 -3.71 -11.70
C LYS A 142 -23.40 -3.99 -10.67
N PHE A 143 -22.29 -3.27 -10.73
CA PHE A 143 -21.20 -3.38 -9.75
C PHE A 143 -21.68 -2.91 -8.37
N ASP A 144 -22.30 -1.72 -8.30
CA ASP A 144 -22.85 -1.16 -7.05
C ASP A 144 -23.87 -2.11 -6.38
N ALA A 145 -24.67 -2.84 -7.16
CA ALA A 145 -25.60 -3.84 -6.64
C ALA A 145 -24.88 -5.06 -6.05
N LEU A 146 -23.80 -5.54 -6.69
CA LEU A 146 -22.99 -6.65 -6.18
C LEU A 146 -22.24 -6.28 -4.91
N GLU A 147 -21.92 -5.01 -4.74
CA GLU A 147 -21.17 -4.53 -3.59
C GLU A 147 -21.96 -4.54 -2.27
N GLN A 148 -23.29 -4.45 -2.37
CA GLN A 148 -24.16 -4.67 -1.21
C GLN A 148 -24.01 -6.10 -0.62
N LEU A 149 -23.47 -7.03 -1.41
CA LEU A 149 -23.23 -8.40 -0.99
C LEU A 149 -21.84 -8.63 -0.39
N VAL A 150 -20.91 -7.65 -0.45
CA VAL A 150 -19.54 -7.83 0.09
C VAL A 150 -19.52 -8.17 1.58
N PRO A 151 -20.29 -7.51 2.47
CA PRO A 151 -20.32 -7.89 3.88
C PRO A 151 -20.90 -9.28 4.15
N VAL A 152 -21.61 -9.85 3.17
CA VAL A 152 -22.35 -11.12 3.29
C VAL A 152 -21.56 -12.28 2.70
N MET A 153 -20.68 -12.03 1.73
CA MET A 153 -19.92 -13.05 1.01
C MET A 153 -18.46 -13.08 1.46
N ASP A 154 -17.87 -14.29 1.52
CA ASP A 154 -16.41 -14.40 1.59
C ASP A 154 -15.75 -13.90 0.29
N GLN A 155 -14.46 -13.57 0.37
CA GLN A 155 -13.71 -12.98 -0.73
C GLN A 155 -13.69 -13.88 -1.99
N LYS A 156 -13.61 -15.21 -1.83
CA LYS A 156 -13.56 -16.15 -2.97
C LYS A 156 -14.91 -16.19 -3.69
N THR A 157 -15.99 -16.31 -2.92
CA THR A 157 -17.36 -16.30 -3.44
C THR A 157 -17.68 -14.98 -4.11
N TYR A 158 -17.32 -13.85 -3.50
CA TYR A 158 -17.52 -12.53 -4.08
C TYR A 158 -16.88 -12.42 -5.47
N TRP A 159 -15.59 -12.74 -5.61
CA TRP A 159 -14.91 -12.63 -6.91
C TRP A 159 -15.47 -13.60 -7.94
N ALA A 160 -15.94 -14.79 -7.54
CA ALA A 160 -16.61 -15.72 -8.44
C ALA A 160 -17.92 -15.14 -9.00
N VAL A 161 -18.72 -14.49 -8.14
CA VAL A 161 -19.97 -13.82 -8.55
C VAL A 161 -19.68 -12.62 -9.46
N VAL A 162 -18.68 -11.80 -9.14
CA VAL A 162 -18.26 -10.66 -9.97
C VAL A 162 -17.81 -11.14 -11.35
N SER A 163 -16.93 -12.14 -11.43
CA SER A 163 -16.47 -12.69 -12.70
C SER A 163 -17.61 -13.27 -13.54
N LYS A 164 -18.59 -13.92 -12.92
CA LYS A 164 -19.78 -14.43 -13.63
C LYS A 164 -20.64 -13.31 -14.20
N ASN A 165 -20.78 -12.20 -13.46
CA ASN A 165 -21.60 -11.07 -13.87
C ASN A 165 -20.95 -10.18 -14.93
N PHE A 166 -19.62 -10.17 -15.00
CA PHE A 166 -18.83 -9.37 -15.94
C PHE A 166 -17.96 -10.27 -16.83
N ALA A 167 -18.56 -11.31 -17.42
CA ALA A 167 -17.84 -12.30 -18.23
C ALA A 167 -17.14 -11.70 -19.47
N SER A 168 -17.57 -10.52 -19.94
CA SER A 168 -16.94 -9.79 -21.05
C SER A 168 -15.71 -8.96 -20.63
N LYS A 169 -15.48 -8.76 -19.33
CA LYS A 169 -14.38 -7.94 -18.81
C LYS A 169 -13.25 -8.83 -18.30
N PRO A 170 -11.98 -8.50 -18.59
CA PRO A 170 -10.86 -9.23 -18.02
C PRO A 170 -10.78 -8.97 -16.50
N ARG A 171 -10.22 -9.94 -15.77
CA ARG A 171 -10.08 -9.86 -14.30
C ARG A 171 -9.35 -8.60 -13.85
N ILE A 172 -8.36 -8.15 -14.61
CA ILE A 172 -7.59 -6.94 -14.28
C ILE A 172 -8.47 -5.69 -14.27
N ASP A 173 -9.42 -5.55 -15.19
CA ASP A 173 -10.30 -4.38 -15.26
C ASP A 173 -11.30 -4.37 -14.10
N LEU A 174 -11.77 -5.56 -13.69
CA LEU A 174 -12.62 -5.73 -12.51
C LEU A 174 -11.90 -5.26 -11.24
N ILE A 175 -10.65 -5.68 -11.07
CA ILE A 175 -9.82 -5.27 -9.92
C ILE A 175 -9.53 -3.76 -9.98
N LYS A 176 -9.21 -3.23 -11.16
CA LYS A 176 -8.98 -1.79 -11.35
C LYS A 176 -10.21 -0.98 -10.95
N TYR A 177 -11.40 -1.35 -11.42
CA TYR A 177 -12.63 -0.66 -11.05
C TYR A 177 -12.91 -0.77 -9.54
N TYR A 178 -12.74 -1.98 -8.98
CA TYR A 178 -12.92 -2.22 -7.55
C TYR A 178 -12.06 -1.29 -6.69
N LEU A 179 -10.75 -1.24 -6.96
CA LEU A 179 -9.81 -0.48 -6.15
C LEU A 179 -9.90 1.04 -6.40
N ASN A 180 -10.00 1.47 -7.65
CA ASN A 180 -9.94 2.90 -7.99
C ASN A 180 -11.27 3.63 -7.80
N VAL A 181 -12.39 2.95 -8.00
CA VAL A 181 -13.72 3.57 -8.02
C VAL A 181 -14.51 3.13 -6.80
N PHE A 182 -14.81 1.84 -6.70
CA PHE A 182 -15.72 1.35 -5.67
C PHE A 182 -15.16 1.55 -4.25
N LEU A 183 -13.96 1.04 -3.98
CA LEU A 183 -13.36 1.09 -2.65
C LEU A 183 -13.20 2.54 -2.19
N MET A 184 -12.75 3.41 -3.08
CA MET A 184 -12.59 4.84 -2.79
C MET A 184 -13.93 5.53 -2.50
N ARG A 185 -14.97 5.26 -3.29
CA ARG A 185 -16.33 5.79 -3.04
C ARG A 185 -16.88 5.29 -1.70
N ARG A 186 -16.66 4.01 -1.37
CA ARG A 186 -17.08 3.40 -0.09
C ARG A 186 -16.37 4.05 1.09
N VAL A 187 -15.04 4.18 1.04
CA VAL A 187 -14.26 4.83 2.10
C VAL A 187 -14.75 6.27 2.29
N LEU A 188 -14.87 7.04 1.22
CA LEU A 188 -15.38 8.41 1.27
C LEU A 188 -16.78 8.51 1.90
N TYR A 189 -17.67 7.58 1.56
CA TYR A 189 -19.01 7.51 2.15
C TYR A 189 -18.97 7.24 3.65
N GLN A 190 -18.17 6.26 4.09
CA GLN A 190 -18.02 5.92 5.51
C GLN A 190 -17.38 7.07 6.30
N CYS A 191 -16.36 7.73 5.75
CA CYS A 191 -15.75 8.93 6.36
C CYS A 191 -16.76 10.05 6.54
N ARG A 192 -17.61 10.32 5.53
CA ARG A 192 -18.66 11.36 5.61
C ARG A 192 -19.74 11.03 6.65
N LEU A 193 -20.00 9.75 6.89
CA LEU A 193 -20.93 9.32 7.93
C LEU A 193 -20.29 9.24 9.32
N GLY A 194 -18.98 9.49 9.44
CA GLY A 194 -18.26 9.32 10.71
C GLY A 194 -18.21 7.86 11.19
N LEU A 195 -18.38 6.89 10.28
CA LEU A 195 -18.41 5.45 10.61
C LEU A 195 -17.04 4.79 10.49
N LEU A 196 -16.04 5.52 9.98
CA LEU A 196 -14.65 5.08 9.88
C LEU A 196 -13.79 6.08 10.64
N GLU A 197 -13.34 5.70 11.83
CA GLU A 197 -12.12 6.28 12.41
C GLU A 197 -10.95 5.64 11.65
N ILE A 198 -10.37 6.39 10.72
CA ILE A 198 -9.10 6.00 10.09
C ILE A 198 -8.02 6.59 10.98
N ASP A 199 -7.54 5.79 11.93
CA ASP A 199 -6.28 6.09 12.61
C ASP A 199 -5.16 5.58 11.69
N SER A 200 -4.45 6.50 11.03
CA SER A 200 -3.42 6.18 10.04
C SER A 200 -2.03 6.04 10.69
N ASP A 201 -1.93 6.28 11.99
CA ASP A 201 -0.68 6.39 12.73
C ASP A 201 -0.63 5.30 13.81
N GLU A 202 -0.81 4.03 13.45
CA GLU A 202 -0.44 2.92 14.33
C GLU A 202 1.09 2.73 14.25
N ASP A 203 1.83 3.59 14.97
CA ASP A 203 3.21 3.32 15.32
C ASP A 203 3.20 2.18 16.35
N ASP A 204 3.54 0.96 15.92
CA ASP A 204 3.72 -0.21 16.78
C ASP A 204 4.74 0.13 17.89
N VAL A 205 4.24 0.38 19.10
CA VAL A 205 5.09 0.51 20.30
C VAL A 205 5.65 -0.86 20.63
N GLU A 206 6.94 -1.07 20.38
CA GLU A 206 7.67 -2.22 20.91
C GLU A 206 7.68 -2.11 22.44
N GLU A 207 6.94 -2.98 23.11
CA GLU A 207 7.00 -3.14 24.56
C GLU A 207 8.39 -3.69 24.92
N GLU A 208 9.27 -2.84 25.45
CA GLU A 208 10.53 -3.31 26.03
C GLU A 208 10.22 -4.18 27.26
N GLU A 209 10.62 -5.46 27.18
CA GLU A 209 10.55 -6.41 28.29
C GLU A 209 11.54 -5.97 29.38
N ASP A 210 11.03 -5.45 30.50
CA ASP A 210 11.83 -5.21 31.71
C ASP A 210 12.49 -6.53 32.17
N GLU A 211 13.83 -6.60 32.06
CA GLU A 211 14.62 -7.68 32.65
C GLU A 211 14.52 -7.61 34.19
N ASP A 212 13.78 -8.57 34.78
CA ASP A 212 13.81 -8.87 36.21
C ASP A 212 15.25 -9.24 36.65
N GLN A 213 15.94 -8.31 37.31
CA GLN A 213 17.16 -8.63 38.06
C GLN A 213 16.81 -9.40 39.34
N PRO A 214 17.47 -10.54 39.62
CA PRO A 214 17.25 -11.25 40.87
C PRO A 214 17.99 -10.54 42.02
N GLU A 215 17.26 -10.14 43.06
CA GLU A 215 17.82 -9.84 44.37
C GLU A 215 18.49 -11.08 44.97
N GLY A 216 19.75 -10.93 45.44
CA GLY A 216 20.51 -12.06 45.96
C GLY A 216 21.81 -11.71 46.68
N SER A 217 21.67 -11.15 47.88
CA SER A 217 22.57 -11.27 49.04
C SER A 217 23.89 -10.48 49.10
N SER A 218 23.85 -9.49 49.98
CA SER A 218 24.91 -9.05 50.89
C SER A 218 25.99 -10.09 51.24
N SER A 219 27.26 -9.68 51.17
CA SER A 219 28.32 -10.02 52.13
C SER A 219 29.49 -9.02 52.03
N LEU A 220 29.90 -8.51 53.19
CA LEU A 220 30.95 -7.54 53.48
C LEU A 220 32.39 -7.98 53.15
N GLN A 221 33.26 -7.02 52.78
CA GLN A 221 34.49 -6.55 53.48
C GLN A 221 35.41 -5.79 52.49
N ARG A 222 35.71 -4.50 52.72
CA ARG A 222 37.01 -3.96 53.23
C ARG A 222 38.22 -4.70 52.62
N PHE A 223 39.10 -4.10 51.84
CA PHE A 223 39.78 -2.80 51.97
C PHE A 223 39.91 -2.08 50.62
#